data_AF-A0ABD0MCH8-F1
#
_entry.id   AF-A0ABD0MCH8-F1
#
_cell.length_a   1.000
_cell.length_b   1.000
_cell.length_c   1.000
_cell.angle_alpha   90.00
_cell.angle_beta   90.00
_cell.angle_gamma   90.00
#
_symmetry.space_group_name_H-M   'P 1'
#
loop_
_entity.id
_entity.type
_entity.pdbx_description
1 polymer ?
#
loop_
_entity_poly.entity_id
_entity_poly.type
_entity_poly.pdbx_seq_one_letter_code
_entity_poly.pdbx_strand_id
1 'polypeptide(L)'
;STILKRFNELLHLLNTVLQEKGTYSDCTEVCYLAMLMLWPGKDSNIDNTTLSKNICTYVTSTKKSFHRRFSHLFPAKSAIAHFYLGKSKELKRIIHKAKLDQVVDKEKHPNIHQLWQSGAIWKEKE
;
A
#
# COMPACT_ATOMS: atom_id res chain seq x y z
N SER A 1 20.37 11.93 13.97
CA SER A 1 19.58 12.19 12.76
C SER A 1 19.53 10.95 11.89
N THR A 2 18.34 10.40 11.69
CA THR A 2 18.10 9.31 10.74
C THR A 2 18.31 9.86 9.33
N ILE A 3 19.34 9.38 8.62
CA ILE A 3 19.59 9.77 7.23
C ILE A 3 18.46 9.19 6.39
N LEU A 4 17.54 10.04 5.95
CA LEU A 4 16.45 9.63 5.07
C LEU A 4 17.02 9.41 3.67
N LYS A 5 17.05 8.15 3.22
CA LYS A 5 17.49 7.83 1.85
C LYS A 5 16.56 8.49 0.83
N ARG A 6 17.11 8.85 -0.33
CA ARG A 6 16.32 9.38 -1.44
C ARG A 6 15.38 8.29 -1.98
N PHE A 7 14.24 8.70 -2.53
CA PHE A 7 13.25 7.77 -3.08
C PHE A 7 13.85 6.79 -4.10
N ASN A 8 14.73 7.26 -4.99
CA ASN A 8 15.41 6.42 -5.97
C ASN A 8 16.34 5.37 -5.35
N GLU A 9 17.01 5.70 -4.24
CA GLU A 9 17.86 4.74 -3.53
C GLU A 9 17.00 3.65 -2.86
N LEU A 10 15.86 4.04 -2.30
CA LEU A 10 14.90 3.09 -1.73
C LEU A 10 14.33 2.16 -2.80
N LEU A 11 14.01 2.70 -3.99
CA LEU A 11 13.57 1.89 -5.14
C LEU A 11 14.66 0.91 -5.60
N HIS A 12 15.92 1.35 -5.64
CA HIS A 12 17.03 0.49 -6.01
C HIS A 12 17.18 -0.67 -5.00
N LEU A 13 17.19 -0.36 -3.69
CA LEU A 13 17.29 -1.37 -2.64
C LEU A 13 16.11 -2.37 -2.70
N LEU A 14 14.90 -1.85 -2.89
CA LEU A 14 13.71 -2.68 -3.06
C LEU A 14 13.87 -3.62 -4.26
N ASN A 15 14.35 -3.12 -5.40
CA ASN A 15 14.59 -3.96 -6.56
C ASN A 15 15.63 -5.05 -6.28
N THR A 16 16.77 -4.71 -5.64
CA THR A 16 17.79 -5.69 -5.26
C THR A 16 17.20 -6.82 -4.41
N VAL A 17 16.46 -6.47 -3.36
CA VAL A 17 15.82 -7.45 -2.47
C VAL A 17 14.79 -8.31 -3.21
N LEU A 18 14.01 -7.71 -4.12
CA LEU A 18 13.03 -8.45 -4.95
C LEU A 18 13.71 -9.43 -5.91
N GLN A 19 14.85 -9.07 -6.50
CA GLN A 19 15.61 -9.96 -7.38
C GLN A 19 16.28 -11.10 -6.60
N GLU A 20 16.85 -10.81 -5.42
CA GLU A 20 17.50 -11.82 -4.57
C GLU A 20 16.52 -12.84 -4.01
N LYS A 21 15.36 -12.38 -3.52
CA LYS A 21 14.36 -13.23 -2.86
C LYS A 21 13.41 -13.90 -3.85
N GLY A 22 13.27 -13.34 -5.05
CA GLY A 22 12.28 -13.77 -6.04
C GLY A 22 10.83 -13.57 -5.58
N THR A 23 9.89 -13.80 -6.51
CA THR A 23 8.43 -13.66 -6.27
C THR A 23 7.82 -14.82 -5.47
N TYR A 24 8.60 -15.86 -5.18
CA TYR A 24 8.20 -17.05 -4.45
C TYR A 24 8.50 -16.96 -2.95
N SER A 25 9.19 -15.91 -2.51
CA SER A 25 9.49 -15.75 -1.09
C SER A 25 8.23 -15.40 -0.30
N ASP A 26 8.20 -15.96 0.90
CA ASP A 26 7.26 -15.67 1.98
C ASP A 26 7.34 -14.20 2.51
N CYS A 27 8.13 -13.35 1.84
CA CYS A 27 8.35 -11.94 2.21
C CYS A 27 7.23 -11.04 1.70
N THR A 28 6.05 -11.19 2.32
CA THR A 28 4.88 -10.34 2.11
C THR A 28 5.16 -8.85 2.31
N GLU A 29 6.10 -8.51 3.19
CA GLU A 29 6.51 -7.15 3.52
C GLU A 29 7.17 -6.44 2.34
N VAL A 30 8.02 -7.16 1.59
CA VAL A 30 8.74 -6.60 0.43
C VAL A 30 7.76 -6.36 -0.71
N CYS A 31 6.84 -7.29 -0.95
CA CYS A 31 5.79 -7.11 -1.94
C CYS A 31 4.82 -5.99 -1.54
N TYR A 32 4.52 -5.83 -0.24
CA TYR A 32 3.72 -4.72 0.26
C TYR A 32 4.41 -3.36 0.04
N LEU A 33 5.71 -3.27 0.36
CA LEU A 33 6.51 -2.07 0.07
C LEU A 33 6.56 -1.77 -1.44
N ALA A 34 6.69 -2.80 -2.28
CA ALA A 34 6.65 -2.65 -3.73
C ALA A 34 5.31 -2.07 -4.20
N MET A 35 4.18 -2.56 -3.68
CA MET A 35 2.87 -1.99 -4.00
C MET A 35 2.75 -0.52 -3.58
N LEU A 36 3.29 -0.13 -2.41
CA LEU A 36 3.23 1.27 -1.96
C LEU A 36 4.10 2.21 -2.79
N MET A 37 5.31 1.76 -3.16
CA MET A 37 6.29 2.61 -3.83
C MET A 37 6.11 2.68 -5.35
N LEU A 38 5.60 1.61 -5.97
CA LEU A 38 5.48 1.48 -7.42
C LEU A 38 4.06 1.75 -7.93
N TRP A 39 3.10 2.04 -7.04
CA TRP A 39 1.71 2.20 -7.43
C TRP A 39 1.56 3.22 -8.57
N PRO A 40 0.97 2.83 -9.71
CA PRO A 40 0.80 3.72 -10.84
C PRO A 40 -0.09 4.89 -10.41
N GLY A 41 0.37 6.12 -10.65
CA GLY A 41 -0.44 7.31 -10.43
C GLY A 41 -0.25 8.31 -11.55
N LYS A 42 -1.22 9.21 -11.67
CA LYS A 42 -1.36 10.12 -12.83
C LYS A 42 -0.11 10.94 -13.16
N ASP A 43 0.73 11.23 -12.16
CA ASP A 43 1.97 12.01 -12.30
C ASP A 43 3.26 11.24 -11.95
N SER A 44 3.22 9.90 -11.91
CA SER A 44 4.41 9.11 -11.60
C SER A 44 5.28 8.91 -12.84
N ASN A 45 6.46 9.54 -12.87
CA ASN A 45 7.54 9.23 -13.82
C ASN A 45 8.08 7.78 -13.68
N ILE A 46 7.46 6.96 -12.83
CA ILE A 46 7.81 5.57 -12.53
C ILE A 46 7.37 4.63 -13.67
N ASP A 47 6.45 5.08 -14.52
CA ASP A 47 5.84 4.32 -15.62
C ASP A 47 6.88 3.79 -16.64
N ASN A 48 8.10 4.35 -16.68
CA ASN A 48 9.16 3.93 -17.59
C ASN A 48 10.16 2.90 -17.03
N THR A 49 10.01 2.44 -15.79
CA THR A 49 10.92 1.44 -15.22
C THR A 49 10.36 0.01 -15.34
N THR A 50 11.21 -0.97 -15.69
CA THR A 50 10.82 -2.40 -15.76
C THR A 50 10.15 -2.90 -14.48
N LEU A 51 10.46 -2.27 -13.36
CA LEU A 51 9.91 -2.56 -12.04
C LEU A 51 8.41 -2.22 -11.92
N SER A 52 7.95 -1.13 -12.55
CA SER A 52 6.54 -0.73 -12.52
C SER A 52 5.65 -1.66 -13.35
N LYS A 53 6.18 -2.17 -14.47
CA LYS A 53 5.51 -3.16 -15.34
C LYS A 53 5.17 -4.46 -14.59
N ASN A 54 5.93 -4.78 -13.55
CA ASN A 54 5.75 -5.99 -12.74
C ASN A 54 4.82 -5.82 -11.54
N ILE A 55 4.19 -4.64 -11.34
CA ILE A 55 3.36 -4.41 -10.16
C ILE A 55 2.19 -5.40 -10.05
N CYS A 56 1.57 -5.78 -11.17
CA CYS A 56 0.51 -6.78 -11.20
C CYS A 56 0.97 -8.12 -10.62
N THR A 57 2.22 -8.50 -10.88
CA THR A 57 2.83 -9.71 -10.32
C THR A 57 2.97 -9.59 -8.81
N TYR A 58 3.47 -8.45 -8.30
CA TYR A 58 3.62 -8.22 -6.85
C TYR A 58 2.27 -8.20 -6.12
N VAL A 59 1.25 -7.57 -6.71
CA VAL A 59 -0.12 -7.57 -6.17
C VAL A 59 -0.66 -9.00 -6.10
N THR A 60 -0.51 -9.77 -7.18
CA THR A 60 -1.00 -11.15 -7.26
C THR A 60 -0.29 -12.06 -6.27
N SER A 61 1.05 -11.99 -6.20
CA SER A 61 1.85 -12.75 -5.23
C SER A 61 1.49 -12.39 -3.79
N THR A 62 1.27 -11.11 -3.48
CA THR A 62 0.84 -10.68 -2.14
C THR A 62 -0.54 -11.24 -1.80
N LYS A 63 -1.50 -11.15 -2.71
CA LYS A 63 -2.85 -11.69 -2.51
C LYS A 63 -2.81 -13.19 -2.27
N LYS A 64 -2.04 -13.95 -3.07
CA LYS A 64 -1.86 -15.39 -2.90
C LYS A 64 -1.21 -15.74 -1.57
N SER A 65 -0.13 -15.05 -1.21
CA SER A 65 0.58 -15.29 0.05
C SER A 65 -0.29 -14.93 1.26
N PHE A 66 -1.01 -13.81 1.21
CA PHE A 66 -1.95 -13.40 2.25
C PHE A 66 -3.08 -14.43 2.44
N HIS A 67 -3.73 -14.87 1.36
CA HIS A 67 -4.75 -15.92 1.47
C HIS A 67 -4.17 -17.23 1.98
N ARG A 68 -2.99 -17.65 1.51
CA ARG A 68 -2.33 -18.88 2.00
C ARG A 68 -2.06 -18.80 3.51
N ARG A 69 -1.59 -17.66 4.00
CA ARG A 69 -1.19 -17.48 5.41
C ARG A 69 -2.37 -17.20 6.33
N PHE A 70 -3.36 -16.45 5.88
CA PHE A 70 -4.40 -15.88 6.74
C PHE A 70 -5.82 -16.34 6.37
N SER A 71 -6.00 -17.30 5.45
CA SER A 71 -7.31 -17.89 5.08
C SER A 71 -8.16 -18.28 6.29
N HIS A 72 -7.52 -18.88 7.30
CA HIS A 72 -8.15 -19.32 8.53
C HIS A 72 -8.67 -18.18 9.42
N LEU A 73 -8.22 -16.94 9.21
CA LEU A 73 -8.62 -15.76 10.00
C LEU A 73 -9.83 -15.02 9.42
N PHE A 74 -10.12 -15.16 8.13
CA PHE A 74 -11.19 -14.39 7.46
C PHE A 74 -12.61 -14.56 8.03
N PRO A 75 -13.00 -15.70 8.63
CA PRO A 75 -14.29 -15.81 9.30
C PRO A 75 -14.43 -14.87 10.51
N ALA A 76 -13.31 -14.45 11.11
CA ALA A 76 -13.29 -13.72 12.38
C ALA A 76 -12.59 -12.35 12.31
N LYS A 77 -11.74 -12.10 11.32
CA LYS A 77 -10.90 -10.89 11.24
C LYS A 77 -10.76 -10.40 9.80
N SER A 78 -10.88 -9.08 9.62
CA SER A 78 -10.62 -8.39 8.35
C SER A 78 -9.26 -7.68 8.37
N ALA A 79 -8.68 -7.48 7.19
CA ALA A 79 -7.48 -6.67 7.06
C ALA A 79 -7.81 -5.19 7.28
N ILE A 80 -6.96 -4.49 8.04
CA ILE A 80 -7.08 -3.05 8.29
C ILE A 80 -5.97 -2.33 7.52
N ALA A 81 -6.36 -1.33 6.71
CA ALA A 81 -5.39 -0.50 6.02
C ALA A 81 -4.81 0.56 6.98
N HIS A 82 -3.50 0.52 7.20
CA HIS A 82 -2.80 1.56 7.98
C HIS A 82 -2.33 2.73 7.11
N PHE A 83 -2.12 2.49 5.82
CA PHE A 83 -1.66 3.47 4.86
C PHE A 83 -2.57 3.53 3.64
N TYR A 84 -2.74 4.74 3.11
CA TYR A 84 -3.49 5.05 1.90
C TYR A 84 -2.61 5.81 0.92
N LEU A 85 -2.98 5.78 -0.36
CA LEU A 85 -2.24 6.45 -1.43
C LEU A 85 -2.98 7.72 -1.85
N GLY A 86 -2.38 8.88 -1.58
CA GLY A 86 -2.90 10.19 -1.97
C GLY A 86 -2.51 10.61 -3.39
N LYS A 87 -2.75 11.88 -3.71
CA LYS A 87 -2.42 12.47 -5.03
C LYS A 87 -0.96 12.93 -5.15
N SER A 88 -0.22 12.97 -4.04
CA SER A 88 1.19 13.40 -4.02
C SER A 88 2.12 12.43 -4.76
N LYS A 89 3.36 12.86 -5.00
CA LYS A 89 4.43 12.07 -5.65
C LYS A 89 5.29 11.33 -4.63
N GLU A 90 5.92 10.25 -5.08
CA GLU A 90 6.91 9.47 -4.32
C GLU A 90 6.40 9.11 -2.90
N LEU A 91 7.26 9.18 -1.88
CA LEU A 91 6.90 8.85 -0.49
C LEU A 91 5.82 9.76 0.09
N LYS A 92 5.68 11.00 -0.40
CA LYS A 92 4.64 11.93 0.06
C LYS A 92 3.23 11.45 -0.29
N ARG A 93 3.12 10.49 -1.22
CA ARG A 93 1.87 9.81 -1.56
C ARG A 93 1.34 8.96 -0.40
N ILE A 94 2.22 8.40 0.42
CA ILE A 94 1.85 7.45 1.46
C ILE A 94 1.31 8.25 2.66
N ILE A 95 0.01 8.11 2.92
CA ILE A 95 -0.69 8.83 3.99
C ILE A 95 -1.09 7.83 5.06
N HIS A 96 -0.71 8.08 6.30
CA HIS A 96 -1.13 7.27 7.44
C HIS A 96 -2.61 7.49 7.74
N LYS A 97 -3.36 6.41 8.02
CA LYS A 97 -4.80 6.44 8.29
C LYS A 97 -5.17 7.44 9.39
N ALA A 98 -4.36 7.53 10.46
CA ALA A 98 -4.66 8.45 11.57
C ALA A 98 -4.71 9.93 11.12
N LYS A 99 -3.99 10.30 10.06
CA LYS A 99 -4.07 11.66 9.50
C LYS A 99 -5.39 11.89 8.75
N LEU A 100 -5.92 10.85 8.10
CA LEU A 100 -7.23 10.89 7.46
C LEU A 100 -8.35 10.89 8.50
N ASP A 101 -8.23 10.10 9.56
CA ASP A 101 -9.22 10.07 10.65
C ASP A 101 -9.35 11.41 11.40
N GLN A 102 -8.36 12.31 11.29
CA GLN A 102 -8.42 13.66 11.87
C GLN A 102 -9.26 14.63 11.04
N VAL A 103 -9.40 14.40 9.73
CA VAL A 103 -10.17 15.28 8.84
C VAL A 103 -11.62 14.80 8.66
N VAL A 104 -11.91 13.57 9.07
CA VAL A 104 -13.28 13.05 9.06
C VAL A 104 -14.02 13.54 10.29
N ASP A 105 -15.20 14.11 10.08
CA ASP A 105 -16.11 14.52 11.14
C ASP A 105 -16.64 13.28 11.88
N LYS A 106 -16.13 13.07 13.10
CA LYS A 106 -16.49 11.92 13.93
C LYS A 106 -17.90 12.01 14.50
N GLU A 107 -18.46 13.22 14.60
CA GLU A 107 -19.83 13.42 15.08
C GLU A 107 -20.84 12.99 14.01
N LYS A 108 -20.55 13.26 12.74
CA LYS A 108 -21.35 12.77 11.61
C LYS A 108 -21.15 11.28 11.31
N HIS A 109 -19.98 10.73 11.66
CA HIS A 109 -19.61 9.36 11.32
C HIS A 109 -19.14 8.54 12.54
N PRO A 110 -20.05 8.20 13.47
CA PRO A 110 -19.71 7.41 14.66
C PRO A 110 -19.14 6.02 14.32
N ASN A 111 -19.48 5.48 13.14
CA ASN A 111 -19.02 4.17 12.64
C ASN A 111 -17.91 4.29 11.59
N ILE A 112 -16.98 5.23 11.74
CA ILE A 112 -15.90 5.51 10.78
C ILE A 112 -15.13 4.25 10.34
N HIS A 113 -14.90 3.29 11.24
CA HIS A 113 -14.20 2.04 10.92
C HIS A 113 -14.93 1.20 9.87
N GLN A 114 -16.26 1.11 9.96
CA GLN A 114 -17.09 0.38 8.99
C GLN A 114 -17.12 1.11 7.64
N LEU A 115 -17.10 2.44 7.65
CA LEU A 115 -17.02 3.25 6.43
C LEU A 115 -15.69 3.04 5.68
N TRP A 116 -14.57 2.95 6.42
CA TRP A 116 -13.27 2.61 5.85
C TRP A 116 -13.25 1.20 5.24
N GLN A 117 -13.82 0.21 5.92
CA GLN A 117 -13.85 -1.18 5.45
C GLN A 117 -14.73 -1.37 4.21
N SER A 118 -15.90 -0.73 4.17
CA SER A 118 -16.84 -0.80 3.04
C SER A 118 -16.44 0.09 1.87
N GLY A 119 -15.48 1.00 2.07
CA GLY A 119 -15.15 2.06 1.12
C GLY A 119 -16.25 3.12 0.98
N ALA A 120 -17.31 3.09 1.80
CA ALA A 120 -18.36 4.09 1.79
C ALA A 120 -17.86 5.50 2.12
N ILE A 121 -16.74 5.59 2.85
CA ILE A 121 -16.04 6.85 3.16
C ILE A 121 -15.66 7.67 1.91
N TRP A 122 -15.56 7.02 0.74
CA TRP A 122 -15.19 7.67 -0.52
C TRP A 122 -16.40 8.08 -1.38
N LYS A 123 -17.62 7.76 -0.95
CA LYS A 123 -18.84 8.01 -1.74
C LYS A 123 -19.35 9.44 -1.59
N GLU A 124 -19.00 10.10 -0.50
CA GLU A 124 -19.29 11.51 -0.32
C GLU A 124 -18.44 12.33 -1.29
N LYS A 125 -19.13 13.12 -2.10
CA LYS A 125 -18.48 14.10 -2.98
C LYS A 125 -18.14 15.31 -2.13
N GLU A 126 -16.95 15.88 -2.37
CA GLU A 126 -16.62 17.25 -1.93
C GLU A 126 -17.68 18.24 -2.42
#